data_AF-A0A3L7SGZ6-F1
#
_entry.id   AF-A0A3L7SGZ6-F1
#
_cell.length_a   1.000
_cell.length_b   1.000
_cell.length_c   1.000
_cell.angle_alpha   90.00
_cell.angle_beta   90.00
_cell.angle_gamma   90.00
#
_symmetry.space_group_name_H-M   'P 1'
#
loop_
_entity.id
_entity.type
_entity.pdbx_description
1 polymer ?
#
loop_
_entity_poly.entity_id
_entity_poly.type
_entity_poly.pdbx_seq_one_letter_code
_entity_poly.pdbx_strand_id
1 'polypeptide(L)'
;MFDLIVVGGGATGLGTALDAAARGFSTLLVEAEDFAKGTSSRATKLVHGGVRYLAQGNVSLVREALHERKILLDNAPHLAQPLPFLVPAYGVAGRFWDLPFYGIGLAIYEALSGSERVGRVGLLGRKRALAAAPGLES
;
A
#
# COMPACT_ATOMS: atom_id res chain seq x y z
N MET A 1 -33.36 12.08 15.51
CA MET A 1 -32.13 12.05 16.33
C MET A 1 -31.12 11.17 15.63
N PHE A 2 -29.83 11.49 15.71
CA PHE A 2 -28.75 10.67 15.15
C PHE A 2 -28.10 9.86 16.27
N ASP A 3 -27.71 8.62 15.98
CA ASP A 3 -27.02 7.71 16.89
C ASP A 3 -25.51 7.98 16.90
N LEU A 4 -24.95 8.38 15.73
CA LEU A 4 -23.53 8.69 15.57
C LEU A 4 -23.36 9.95 14.73
N ILE A 5 -22.46 10.84 15.17
CA ILE A 5 -22.01 11.99 14.39
C ILE A 5 -20.52 11.84 14.10
N VAL A 6 -20.15 11.88 12.82
CA VAL A 6 -18.76 11.84 12.35
C VAL A 6 -18.36 13.23 11.87
N VAL A 7 -17.27 13.77 12.42
CA VAL A 7 -16.74 15.09 12.04
C VAL A 7 -15.49 14.90 11.19
N GLY A 8 -15.54 15.38 9.95
CA GLY A 8 -14.50 15.26 8.93
C GLY A 8 -14.85 14.22 7.86
N GLY A 9 -14.84 14.66 6.61
CA GLY A 9 -15.11 13.89 5.38
C GLY A 9 -13.85 13.45 4.64
N GLY A 10 -12.76 13.19 5.37
CA GLY A 10 -11.58 12.49 4.84
C GLY A 10 -11.80 10.97 4.74
N ALA A 11 -10.82 10.23 4.24
CA ALA A 11 -10.92 8.77 4.05
C ALA A 11 -11.33 8.02 5.34
N THR A 12 -10.76 8.42 6.49
CA THR A 12 -11.12 7.85 7.80
C THR A 12 -12.58 8.13 8.16
N GLY A 13 -13.02 9.38 8.09
CA GLY A 13 -14.39 9.74 8.46
C GLY A 13 -15.44 9.14 7.53
N LEU A 14 -15.18 9.12 6.22
CA LEU A 14 -16.04 8.46 5.24
C LEU A 14 -16.13 6.95 5.50
N GLY A 15 -15.00 6.29 5.80
CA GLY A 15 -14.97 4.87 6.16
C GLY A 15 -15.74 4.57 7.44
N THR A 16 -15.54 5.37 8.49
CA THR A 16 -16.29 5.25 9.76
C THR A 16 -17.79 5.45 9.56
N ALA A 17 -18.19 6.47 8.79
CA ALA A 17 -19.59 6.74 8.53
C ALA A 17 -20.25 5.62 7.69
N LEU A 18 -19.52 5.07 6.71
CA LEU A 18 -19.98 3.93 5.92
C LEU A 18 -20.19 2.68 6.78
N ASP A 19 -19.21 2.32 7.63
CA ASP A 19 -19.33 1.17 8.54
C ASP A 19 -20.50 1.33 9.52
N ALA A 20 -20.66 2.52 10.10
CA ALA A 20 -21.78 2.81 11.00
C ALA A 20 -23.14 2.71 10.28
N ALA A 21 -23.26 3.32 9.09
CA ALA A 21 -24.48 3.25 8.30
C ALA A 21 -24.81 1.81 7.88
N ALA A 22 -23.80 1.02 7.47
CA ALA A 22 -23.97 -0.39 7.09
C ALA A 22 -24.44 -1.28 8.25
N ARG A 23 -24.15 -0.88 9.50
CA ARG A 23 -24.63 -1.54 10.73
C ARG A 23 -26.01 -1.07 11.20
N GLY A 24 -26.61 -0.10 10.50
CA GLY A 24 -27.98 0.38 10.76
C GLY A 24 -28.07 1.59 11.70
N PHE A 25 -26.97 2.25 12.05
CA PHE A 25 -27.01 3.46 12.87
C PHE A 25 -27.49 4.67 12.06
N SER A 26 -28.36 5.48 12.66
CA SER A 26 -28.69 6.82 12.16
C SER A 26 -27.45 7.71 12.25
N THR A 27 -26.73 7.89 11.13
CA THR A 27 -25.40 8.50 11.10
C THR A 27 -25.42 9.85 10.38
N LEU A 28 -24.85 10.88 11.01
CA LEU A 28 -24.59 12.19 10.38
C LEU A 28 -23.09 12.38 10.18
N LEU A 29 -22.65 12.65 8.96
CA LEU A 29 -21.28 13.09 8.68
C LEU A 29 -21.28 14.57 8.30
N VAL A 30 -20.38 15.34 8.91
CA VAL A 30 -20.18 16.76 8.59
C VAL A 30 -18.74 17.01 8.14
N GLU A 31 -18.57 17.75 7.05
CA GLU A 31 -17.29 18.19 6.51
C GLU A 31 -17.34 19.72 6.35
N ALA A 32 -16.26 20.40 6.74
CA ALA A 32 -16.17 21.85 6.69
C ALA A 32 -15.93 22.36 5.26
N GLU A 33 -15.31 21.54 4.40
CA GLU A 33 -15.05 21.85 3.01
C GLU A 33 -15.73 20.85 2.05
N ASP A 34 -15.00 20.30 1.08
CA ASP A 34 -15.46 19.25 0.18
C ASP A 34 -14.89 17.88 0.62
N PHE A 35 -15.55 16.79 0.24
CA PHE A 35 -15.12 15.46 0.63
C PHE A 35 -13.71 15.15 0.13
N ALA A 36 -12.92 14.50 0.99
CA ALA A 36 -11.51 14.17 0.76
C ALA A 36 -10.57 15.37 0.48
N LYS A 37 -11.01 16.63 0.61
CA LYS A 37 -10.21 17.82 0.28
C LYS A 37 -8.95 17.99 1.15
N GLY A 38 -8.91 17.39 2.33
CA GLY A 38 -7.75 17.37 3.23
C GLY A 38 -6.58 16.49 2.75
N THR A 39 -5.92 15.80 3.66
CA THR A 39 -4.77 14.92 3.35
C THR A 39 -5.13 13.78 2.39
N SER A 40 -6.38 13.31 2.42
CA SER A 40 -6.85 12.17 1.62
C SER A 40 -6.69 12.37 0.11
N SER A 41 -6.82 13.60 -0.41
CA SER A 41 -6.58 13.90 -1.83
C SER A 41 -5.10 14.13 -2.19
N ARG A 42 -4.25 14.36 -1.19
CA ARG A 42 -2.83 14.75 -1.35
C ARG A 42 -1.84 13.61 -1.12
N ALA A 43 -2.32 12.39 -0.93
CA ALA A 43 -1.47 11.20 -0.85
C ALA A 43 -0.76 10.90 -2.18
N THR A 44 0.26 10.04 -2.12
CA THR A 44 0.96 9.48 -3.29
C THR A 44 0.06 8.66 -4.21
N LYS A 45 -1.18 8.37 -3.77
CA LYS A 45 -2.18 7.54 -4.48
C LYS A 45 -1.69 6.10 -4.69
N LEU A 46 -0.89 5.63 -3.73
CA LEU A 46 -0.35 4.27 -3.70
C LEU A 46 -0.68 3.61 -2.38
N VAL A 47 -1.34 2.45 -2.44
CA VAL A 47 -1.52 1.58 -1.28
C VAL A 47 -0.34 0.61 -1.24
N HIS A 48 0.70 0.98 -0.52
CA HIS A 48 1.93 0.19 -0.42
C HIS A 48 2.01 -0.57 0.91
N GLY A 49 2.01 -1.91 0.79
CA GLY A 49 1.80 -2.83 1.91
C GLY A 49 3.06 -3.28 2.65
N GLY A 50 3.96 -2.36 3.02
CA GLY A 50 4.85 -2.66 4.13
C GLY A 50 6.24 -3.26 3.87
N VAL A 51 6.79 -3.24 2.65
CA VAL A 51 8.24 -3.55 2.47
C VAL A 51 9.11 -2.63 3.35
N ARG A 52 8.69 -1.37 3.54
CA ARG A 52 9.32 -0.43 4.49
C ARG A 52 9.17 -0.88 5.96
N TYR A 53 8.00 -1.38 6.35
CA TYR A 53 7.77 -1.88 7.71
C TYR A 53 8.53 -3.17 7.99
N LEU A 54 8.74 -3.99 6.95
CA LEU A 54 9.58 -5.18 7.03
C LEU A 54 11.04 -4.80 7.35
N ALA A 55 11.56 -3.74 6.76
CA ALA A 55 12.89 -3.22 7.10
C ALA A 55 13.00 -2.71 8.55
N GLN A 56 11.87 -2.40 9.19
CA GLN A 56 11.77 -2.03 10.61
C GLN A 56 11.51 -3.24 11.53
N GLY A 57 11.36 -4.45 10.98
CA GLY A 57 11.04 -5.66 11.73
C GLY A 57 9.58 -5.78 12.19
N ASN A 58 8.68 -4.89 11.74
CA ASN A 58 7.29 -4.90 12.18
C ASN A 58 6.42 -5.83 11.31
N VAL A 59 6.52 -7.14 11.58
CA VAL A 59 5.82 -8.17 10.79
C VAL A 59 4.29 -8.07 10.88
N SER A 60 3.75 -7.67 12.04
CA SER A 60 2.30 -7.53 12.21
C SER A 60 1.74 -6.48 11.25
N LEU A 61 2.38 -5.31 11.19
CA LEU A 61 1.97 -4.22 10.30
C LEU A 61 2.14 -4.59 8.82
N VAL A 62 3.14 -5.41 8.48
CA VAL A 62 3.29 -5.94 7.11
C VAL A 62 2.07 -6.81 6.73
N ARG A 63 1.65 -7.73 7.61
CA ARG A 63 0.50 -8.61 7.35
C ARG A 63 -0.80 -7.82 7.25
N GLU A 64 -1.03 -6.88 8.16
CA GLU A 64 -2.22 -6.01 8.12
C GLU A 64 -2.27 -5.21 6.81
N ALA A 65 -1.16 -4.59 6.41
CA ALA A 65 -1.12 -3.82 5.18
C ALA A 65 -1.28 -4.68 3.90
N LEU A 66 -0.85 -5.94 3.93
CA LEU A 66 -1.09 -6.91 2.85
C LEU A 66 -2.58 -7.28 2.76
N HIS A 67 -3.19 -7.55 3.90
CA HIS A 67 -4.59 -7.93 4.03
C HIS A 67 -5.52 -6.81 3.55
N GLU A 68 -5.34 -5.60 4.08
CA GLU A 68 -6.13 -4.42 3.72
C GLU A 68 -5.99 -4.06 2.23
N ARG A 69 -4.79 -4.24 1.65
CA ARG A 69 -4.59 -4.04 0.21
C ARG A 69 -5.43 -5.02 -0.62
N LYS A 70 -5.52 -6.29 -0.20
CA LYS A 70 -6.35 -7.28 -0.89
C LYS A 70 -7.82 -6.89 -0.80
N ILE A 71 -8.30 -6.58 0.39
CA ILE A 71 -9.68 -6.12 0.62
C ILE A 71 -10.01 -4.92 -0.27
N LEU A 72 -9.11 -3.94 -0.37
CA LEU A 72 -9.33 -2.77 -1.20
C LEU A 72 -9.44 -3.11 -2.70
N LEU A 73 -8.59 -4.02 -3.19
CA LEU A 73 -8.65 -4.48 -4.59
C LEU A 73 -9.94 -5.26 -4.87
N ASP A 74 -10.40 -6.06 -3.91
CA ASP A 74 -11.63 -6.83 -4.04
C ASP A 74 -12.87 -5.91 -4.00
N ASN A 75 -12.88 -4.89 -3.12
CA ASN A 75 -14.01 -3.97 -2.93
C ASN A 75 -14.08 -2.87 -4.00
N ALA A 76 -12.93 -2.38 -4.49
CA ALA A 76 -12.87 -1.24 -5.40
C ALA A 76 -11.93 -1.49 -6.61
N PRO A 77 -12.16 -2.56 -7.40
CA PRO A 77 -11.29 -2.90 -8.54
C PRO A 77 -11.31 -1.87 -9.67
N HIS A 78 -12.33 -0.99 -9.69
CA HIS A 78 -12.44 0.11 -10.64
C HIS A 78 -11.66 1.37 -10.21
N LEU A 79 -11.21 1.44 -8.95
CA LEU A 79 -10.41 2.55 -8.41
C LEU A 79 -8.96 2.14 -8.12
N ALA A 80 -8.73 0.88 -7.75
CA ALA A 80 -7.41 0.35 -7.39
C ALA A 80 -7.01 -0.78 -8.33
N GLN A 81 -5.73 -0.80 -8.71
CA GLN A 81 -5.16 -1.86 -9.54
C GLN A 81 -3.75 -2.22 -9.06
N PRO A 82 -3.29 -3.47 -9.32
CA PRO A 82 -1.93 -3.88 -9.01
C PRO A 82 -0.91 -3.03 -9.79
N LEU A 83 0.06 -2.45 -9.08
CA LEU A 83 1.17 -1.70 -9.68
C LEU A 83 2.52 -2.33 -9.29
N PRO A 84 3.30 -2.85 -10.24
CA PRO A 84 4.64 -3.36 -9.96
C PRO A 84 5.63 -2.22 -9.66
N PHE A 85 6.52 -2.43 -8.69
CA PHE A 85 7.59 -1.50 -8.35
C PHE A 85 8.95 -2.10 -8.68
N LEU A 86 9.82 -1.28 -9.26
CA LEU A 86 11.22 -1.62 -9.51
C LEU A 86 12.10 -0.73 -8.62
N VAL A 87 12.90 -1.35 -7.76
CA VAL A 87 13.88 -0.66 -6.92
C VAL A 87 15.27 -1.01 -7.46
N PRO A 88 15.96 -0.06 -8.11
CA PRO A 88 17.30 -0.33 -8.63
C PRO A 88 18.30 -0.43 -7.47
N ALA A 89 19.12 -1.48 -7.50
CA ALA A 89 20.24 -1.65 -6.59
C ALA A 89 21.52 -1.18 -7.30
N TYR A 90 21.83 0.10 -7.17
CA TYR A 90 23.09 0.66 -7.64
C TYR A 90 24.16 0.34 -6.60
N GLY A 91 25.09 -0.57 -6.94
CA GLY A 91 26.18 -0.96 -6.06
C GLY A 91 27.22 0.16 -5.87
N VAL A 92 26.80 1.35 -5.43
CA VAL A 92 27.68 2.51 -5.26
C VAL A 92 28.36 2.41 -3.88
N ALA A 93 29.69 2.38 -3.91
CA ALA A 93 30.60 2.43 -2.75
C ALA A 93 30.50 1.23 -1.77
N GLY A 94 30.87 0.04 -2.22
CA GLY A 94 31.30 -1.05 -1.33
C GLY A 94 30.21 -1.95 -0.72
N ARG A 95 28.93 -1.76 -1.07
CA ARG A 95 27.83 -2.63 -0.61
C ARG A 95 27.57 -3.80 -1.55
N PHE A 96 28.48 -4.77 -1.58
CA PHE A 96 28.23 -6.10 -2.17
C PHE A 96 27.05 -6.84 -1.50
N TRP A 97 26.62 -6.36 -0.32
CA TRP A 97 25.53 -6.91 0.47
C TRP A 97 24.12 -6.43 0.06
N ASP A 98 23.99 -5.44 -0.82
CA ASP A 98 22.66 -4.90 -1.18
C ASP A 98 21.81 -5.93 -1.94
N LEU A 99 22.38 -6.65 -2.91
CA LEU A 99 21.64 -7.69 -3.65
C LEU A 99 21.20 -8.84 -2.73
N PRO A 100 22.08 -9.43 -1.89
CA PRO A 100 21.67 -10.42 -0.91
C PRO A 100 20.62 -9.88 0.08
N PHE A 101 20.79 -8.66 0.58
CA PHE A 101 19.86 -8.02 1.52
C PHE A 101 18.47 -7.83 0.91
N TYR A 102 18.38 -7.24 -0.28
CA TYR A 102 17.12 -7.09 -0.99
C TYR A 102 16.52 -8.45 -1.37
N GLY A 103 17.34 -9.41 -1.81
CA GLY A 103 16.90 -10.77 -2.12
C GLY A 103 16.24 -11.46 -0.92
N ILE A 104 16.88 -11.42 0.24
CA ILE A 104 16.34 -11.98 1.49
C ILE A 104 15.07 -11.22 1.90
N GLY A 105 15.09 -9.88 1.87
CA GLY A 105 13.92 -9.07 2.22
C GLY A 105 12.71 -9.37 1.32
N LEU A 106 12.93 -9.53 0.02
CA LEU A 106 11.90 -9.91 -0.94
C LEU A 106 11.39 -11.33 -0.70
N ALA A 107 12.27 -12.28 -0.37
CA ALA A 107 11.87 -13.65 -0.04
C ALA A 107 11.01 -13.71 1.25
N ILE A 108 11.39 -12.96 2.29
CA ILE A 108 10.59 -12.83 3.51
C ILE A 108 9.25 -12.18 3.18
N TYR A 109 9.25 -11.08 2.41
CA TYR A 109 8.01 -10.42 2.00
C TYR A 109 7.10 -11.36 1.20
N GLU A 110 7.66 -12.15 0.29
CA GLU A 110 6.93 -13.15 -0.49
C GLU A 110 6.30 -14.21 0.43
N ALA A 111 7.06 -14.74 1.39
CA ALA A 111 6.55 -15.69 2.38
C ALA A 111 5.45 -15.10 3.26
N LEU A 112 5.59 -13.84 3.68
CA LEU A 112 4.55 -13.13 4.45
C LEU A 112 3.29 -12.86 3.63
N SER A 113 3.44 -12.61 2.33
CA SER A 113 2.33 -12.31 1.43
C SER A 113 1.39 -13.49 1.17
N GLY A 114 1.88 -14.73 1.25
CA GLY A 114 1.05 -15.93 1.15
C GLY A 114 0.00 -15.88 0.02
N SER A 115 -1.28 -16.03 0.38
CA SER A 115 -2.44 -15.99 -0.53
C SER A 115 -2.95 -14.57 -0.85
N GLU A 116 -2.29 -13.53 -0.32
CA GLU A 116 -2.61 -12.10 -0.52
C GLU A 116 -1.65 -11.42 -1.49
N ARG A 117 -0.89 -12.24 -2.21
CA ARG A 117 0.05 -11.81 -3.22
C ARG A 117 -0.69 -11.28 -4.46
N VAL A 118 -0.36 -10.04 -4.85
CA VAL A 118 -0.97 -9.34 -6.00
C VAL A 118 -0.05 -9.38 -7.25
N GLY A 119 1.02 -10.19 -7.22
CA GLY A 119 1.96 -10.29 -8.35
C GLY A 119 3.29 -10.91 -7.94
N ARG A 120 4.16 -11.18 -8.92
CA ARG A 120 5.46 -11.79 -8.66
C ARG A 120 6.43 -10.79 -8.01
N VAL A 121 7.27 -11.30 -7.13
CA VAL A 121 8.27 -10.58 -6.35
C VAL A 121 9.59 -11.30 -6.62
N GLY A 122 10.66 -10.56 -6.87
CA GLY A 122 11.95 -11.16 -7.12
C GLY A 122 12.95 -10.19 -7.74
N LEU A 123 14.18 -10.66 -7.89
CA LEU A 123 15.25 -9.89 -8.50
C LEU A 123 15.10 -9.91 -10.03
N LEU A 124 15.24 -8.74 -10.65
CA LEU A 124 15.34 -8.61 -12.09
C LEU A 124 16.79 -8.38 -12.51
N GLY A 125 17.27 -9.17 -13.47
CA GLY A 125 18.57 -8.92 -14.09
C GLY A 125 18.59 -7.61 -14.88
N ARG A 126 19.78 -7.00 -15.01
CA ARG A 126 20.00 -5.69 -15.65
C ARG A 126 19.26 -5.50 -16.97
N LYS A 127 19.34 -6.46 -17.89
CA LYS A 127 18.66 -6.38 -19.21
C LYS A 127 17.14 -6.22 -19.07
N ARG A 128 16.51 -6.95 -18.17
CA ARG A 128 15.05 -6.88 -17.92
C ARG A 128 14.68 -5.60 -17.17
N ALA A 129 15.51 -5.17 -16.21
CA ALA A 129 15.30 -3.93 -15.49
C ALA A 129 15.33 -2.72 -16.44
N LEU A 130 16.33 -2.64 -17.33
CA LEU A 130 16.43 -1.59 -18.36
C LEU A 130 15.29 -1.65 -19.38
N ALA A 131 14.80 -2.85 -19.72
CA ALA A 131 13.62 -2.98 -20.58
C ALA A 131 12.34 -2.46 -19.90
N ALA A 132 12.20 -2.64 -18.59
CA ALA A 132 11.06 -2.16 -17.81
C ALA A 132 11.15 -0.65 -17.49
N ALA A 133 12.36 -0.12 -17.33
CA ALA A 133 12.62 1.30 -17.04
C ALA A 133 13.89 1.76 -17.80
N PRO A 134 13.73 2.23 -19.06
CA PRO A 134 14.87 2.61 -19.91
C PRO A 134 15.71 3.79 -19.42
N GLY A 135 15.18 4.62 -18.51
CA GLY A 135 15.86 5.78 -17.94
C GLY A 135 16.71 5.50 -16.70
N LEU A 136 16.89 4.22 -16.31
CA LEU A 136 17.75 3.87 -15.19
C LEU A 136 19.22 4.13 -15.54
N GLU A 137 19.96 4.75 -14.61
CA GLU A 137 21.41 4.84 -14.71
C GLU A 137 22.04 3.44 -14.75
N SER A 138 23.18 3.30 -15.41
CA SER A 138 23.64 2.02 -15.95
C SER A 138 24.79 1.39 -15.19
#